data_AF-A0A370FDT2-F1
#
_entry.id   AF-A0A370FDT2-F1
#
_cell.length_a   1.000
_cell.length_b   1.000
_cell.length_c   1.000
_cell.angle_alpha   90.00
_cell.angle_beta   90.00
_cell.angle_gamma   90.00
#
_symmetry.space_group_name_H-M   'P 1'
#
loop_
_entity.id
_entity.type
_entity.pdbx_description
1 polymer ?
#
loop_
_entity_poly.entity_id
_entity_poly.type
_entity_poly.pdbx_seq_one_letter_code
_entity_poly.pdbx_strand_id
1 'polypeptide(L)'
;MNVTDLIALLGHTSGSTAFRAFLREHGMNRLPRVDPTTRVRSSDKLVSLEFDLTESYRETHDRGPVGDGWLTFRSVDVHQGFGGVLPLGLSHAMSKDDVDALLGSSRDVDQSDPVQIYYSEPILVIVFYGDGGTTIETLRFAHPNRYDIENYGL
;
A
#
# COMPACT_ATOMS: atom_id res chain seq x y z
N MET A 1 4.55 10.60 10.16
CA MET A 1 5.01 9.34 9.53
C MET A 1 5.42 9.66 8.11
N ASN A 2 6.56 9.14 7.64
CA ASN A 2 6.97 9.24 6.25
C ASN A 2 6.48 7.99 5.50
N VAL A 3 5.57 8.16 4.53
CA VAL A 3 4.97 7.03 3.80
C VAL A 3 5.99 6.39 2.85
N THR A 4 6.95 7.16 2.32
CA THR A 4 8.03 6.61 1.48
C THR A 4 8.87 5.59 2.23
N ASP A 5 9.22 5.89 3.49
CA ASP A 5 10.01 4.96 4.32
C ASP A 5 9.19 3.71 4.67
N LEU A 6 7.88 3.86 4.85
CA LEU A 6 6.98 2.71 5.07
C LEU A 6 6.88 1.83 3.81
N ILE A 7 6.74 2.42 2.63
CA ILE A 7 6.71 1.68 1.35
C ILE A 7 8.00 0.91 1.12
N ALA A 8 9.15 1.46 1.51
CA ALA A 8 10.44 0.77 1.41
C ALA A 8 10.50 -0.51 2.26
N LEU A 9 9.57 -0.69 3.21
CA LEU A 9 9.45 -1.88 4.05
C LEU A 9 8.46 -2.91 3.50
N LEU A 10 7.79 -2.68 2.38
CA LEU A 10 6.94 -3.68 1.73
C LEU A 10 7.72 -4.98 1.49
N GLY A 11 7.09 -6.12 1.79
CA GLY A 11 7.72 -7.44 1.76
C GLY A 11 8.51 -7.79 3.03
N HIS A 12 8.67 -6.87 3.99
CA HIS A 12 9.28 -7.20 5.28
C HIS A 12 8.33 -8.03 6.15
N THR A 13 8.88 -9.00 6.87
CA THR A 13 8.09 -9.86 7.74
C THR A 13 7.90 -9.29 9.15
N SER A 14 6.98 -9.86 9.90
CA SER A 14 6.70 -9.49 11.29
C SER A 14 7.86 -9.66 12.27
N GLY A 15 8.92 -10.41 11.92
CA GLY A 15 10.16 -10.46 12.69
C GLY A 15 11.31 -9.61 12.13
N SER A 16 11.11 -8.90 11.01
CA SER A 16 12.09 -7.94 10.49
C SER A 16 12.39 -6.82 11.51
N THR A 17 13.65 -6.67 11.89
CA THR A 17 14.07 -5.66 12.88
C THR A 17 13.79 -4.24 12.41
N ALA A 18 14.08 -3.94 11.13
CA ALA A 18 13.83 -2.62 10.54
C ALA A 18 12.34 -2.27 10.57
N PHE A 19 11.48 -3.20 10.14
CA PHE A 19 10.04 -2.98 10.12
C PHE A 19 9.47 -2.79 11.52
N ARG A 20 9.86 -3.64 12.48
CA ARG A 20 9.43 -3.51 13.88
C ARG A 20 9.89 -2.21 14.53
N ALA A 21 11.09 -1.73 14.19
CA ALA A 21 11.61 -0.46 14.68
C ALA A 21 10.75 0.71 14.15
N PHE A 22 10.48 0.73 12.83
CA PHE A 22 9.63 1.74 12.20
C PHE A 22 8.24 1.80 12.83
N LEU A 23 7.59 0.64 13.00
CA LEU A 23 6.27 0.58 13.62
C LEU A 23 6.26 1.11 15.05
N ARG A 24 7.29 0.79 15.85
CA ARG A 24 7.41 1.27 17.23
C ARG A 24 7.61 2.78 17.29
N GLU A 25 8.48 3.32 16.43
CA GLU A 25 8.73 4.76 16.32
C GLU A 25 7.44 5.55 16.02
N HIS A 26 6.54 4.96 15.23
CA HIS A 26 5.26 5.55 14.88
C HIS A 26 4.07 5.08 15.74
N GLY A 27 4.33 4.47 16.90
CA GLY A 27 3.30 4.10 17.87
C GLY A 27 2.41 2.91 17.46
N MET A 28 2.74 2.22 16.37
CA MET A 28 2.04 1.04 15.86
C MET A 28 2.55 -0.23 16.54
N ASN A 29 2.32 -0.32 17.86
CA ASN A 29 3.00 -1.29 18.72
C ASN A 29 2.44 -2.73 18.67
N ARG A 30 1.35 -2.98 17.92
CA ARG A 30 0.69 -4.28 17.85
C ARG A 30 0.74 -4.82 16.43
N LEU A 31 1.59 -5.81 16.20
CA LEU A 31 1.50 -6.66 15.01
C LEU A 31 0.44 -7.75 15.21
N PRO A 32 -0.21 -8.22 14.14
CA PRO A 32 -1.11 -9.36 14.23
C PRO A 32 -0.26 -10.59 14.58
N ARG A 33 -0.73 -11.41 15.52
CA ARG A 33 0.05 -12.58 15.97
C ARG A 33 -0.12 -13.80 15.08
N VAL A 34 -1.32 -14.00 14.53
CA VAL A 34 -1.68 -15.25 13.82
C VAL A 34 -2.72 -15.03 12.70
N ASP A 35 -3.30 -13.84 12.64
CA ASP A 35 -4.45 -13.56 11.77
C ASP A 35 -4.09 -12.43 10.78
N PRO A 36 -3.93 -12.74 9.48
CA PRO A 36 -3.64 -11.74 8.45
C PRO A 36 -4.81 -10.78 8.23
N THR A 37 -6.04 -11.12 8.66
CA THR A 37 -7.22 -10.26 8.50
C THR A 37 -7.23 -9.08 9.48
N THR A 38 -6.46 -9.17 10.57
CA THR A 38 -6.33 -8.08 11.53
C THR A 38 -5.44 -6.98 10.95
N ARG A 39 -6.06 -5.88 10.50
CA ARG A 39 -5.35 -4.66 10.05
C ARG A 39 -4.64 -3.99 11.21
N VAL A 40 -3.35 -3.67 11.03
CA VAL A 40 -2.60 -2.82 11.96
C VAL A 40 -2.81 -1.37 11.55
N ARG A 41 -3.26 -0.51 12.46
CA ARG A 41 -3.58 0.88 12.16
C ARG A 41 -2.81 1.85 13.04
N SER A 42 -2.51 3.03 12.52
CA SER A 42 -2.09 4.18 13.32
C SER A 42 -3.17 4.56 14.34
N SER A 43 -2.80 5.31 15.38
CA SER A 43 -3.74 5.71 16.45
C SER A 43 -4.90 6.55 15.94
N ASP A 44 -4.66 7.39 14.93
CA ASP A 44 -5.66 8.20 14.24
C ASP A 44 -6.44 7.43 13.17
N LYS A 45 -6.05 6.17 12.90
CA LYS A 45 -6.61 5.28 11.87
C LYS A 45 -6.47 5.80 10.44
N LEU A 46 -5.62 6.80 10.20
CA LEU A 46 -5.37 7.37 8.88
C LEU A 46 -4.36 6.56 8.07
N VAL A 47 -3.60 5.67 8.71
CA VAL A 47 -2.72 4.70 8.05
C VAL A 47 -3.09 3.30 8.50
N SER A 48 -3.29 2.39 7.55
CA SER A 48 -3.64 1.00 7.80
C SER A 48 -2.72 0.07 7.01
N LEU A 49 -2.18 -0.95 7.68
CA LEU A 49 -1.29 -1.94 7.09
C LEU A 49 -2.04 -3.25 6.91
N GLU A 50 -1.80 -3.89 5.77
CA GLU A 50 -2.27 -5.24 5.46
C GLU A 50 -1.11 -6.21 5.33
N PHE A 51 -1.39 -7.47 5.66
CA PHE A 51 -0.41 -8.53 5.75
C PHE A 51 -0.93 -9.77 5.08
N ASP A 52 -0.03 -10.51 4.43
CA ASP A 52 -0.28 -11.89 4.02
C ASP A 52 0.39 -12.84 4.99
N LEU A 53 -0.07 -14.10 5.01
CA LEU A 53 0.76 -15.19 5.53
C LEU A 53 2.05 -15.24 4.71
N THR A 54 3.19 -15.40 5.38
CA THR A 54 4.50 -15.40 4.70
C THR A 54 4.63 -16.53 3.66
N GLU A 55 3.95 -17.66 3.87
CA GLU A 55 3.85 -18.74 2.88
C GLU A 55 3.12 -18.29 1.61
N SER A 56 1.90 -17.76 1.74
CA SER A 56 1.10 -17.24 0.61
C SER A 56 1.82 -16.10 -0.13
N TYR A 57 2.53 -15.23 0.60
CA TYR A 57 3.34 -14.18 -0.02
C TYR A 57 4.43 -14.76 -0.92
N ARG A 58 5.12 -15.84 -0.50
CA ARG A 58 6.17 -16.50 -1.32
C ARG A 58 5.63 -17.14 -2.59
N GLU A 59 4.39 -17.62 -2.56
CA GLU A 59 3.75 -18.26 -3.73
C GLU A 59 3.35 -17.22 -4.79
N THR A 60 3.01 -16.02 -4.36
CA THR A 60 2.38 -14.99 -5.19
C THR A 60 3.31 -13.85 -5.58
N HIS A 61 4.42 -13.61 -4.87
CA HIS A 61 5.34 -12.51 -5.15
C HIS A 61 6.71 -13.03 -5.59
N ASP A 62 7.30 -12.40 -6.62
CA ASP A 62 8.60 -12.81 -7.13
C ASP A 62 9.76 -12.42 -6.21
N ARG A 63 9.63 -11.29 -5.50
CA ARG A 63 10.56 -10.92 -4.44
C ARG A 63 10.17 -11.65 -3.16
N GLY A 64 11.07 -12.51 -2.68
CA GLY A 64 10.89 -13.22 -1.43
C GLY A 64 10.76 -12.28 -0.21
N PRO A 65 10.16 -12.75 0.89
CA PRO A 65 9.97 -11.97 2.10
C PRO A 65 11.32 -11.63 2.77
N VAL A 66 11.40 -10.45 3.40
CA VAL A 66 12.60 -9.96 4.07
C VAL A 66 12.52 -10.18 5.59
N GLY A 67 13.33 -11.12 6.08
CA GLY A 67 13.43 -11.51 7.50
C GLY A 67 12.53 -12.69 7.88
N ASP A 68 12.67 -13.17 9.12
CA ASP A 68 11.88 -14.29 9.63
C ASP A 68 10.56 -13.81 10.25
N GLY A 69 9.44 -14.44 9.92
CA GLY A 69 8.14 -14.06 10.47
C GLY A 69 7.00 -14.87 9.86
N TRP A 70 5.83 -14.79 10.51
CA TRP A 70 4.62 -15.50 10.06
C TRP A 70 3.79 -14.67 9.08
N LEU A 71 3.94 -13.34 9.15
CA LEU A 71 3.20 -12.38 8.35
C LEU A 71 4.17 -11.52 7.57
N THR A 72 3.85 -11.24 6.32
CA THR A 72 4.60 -10.36 5.44
C THR A 72 3.79 -9.11 5.16
N PHE A 73 4.39 -7.94 5.35
CA PHE A 73 3.76 -6.65 5.09
C PHE A 73 3.52 -6.47 3.58
N ARG A 74 2.25 -6.41 3.19
CA ARG A 74 1.81 -6.48 1.79
C ARG A 74 1.49 -5.13 1.19
N SER A 75 0.76 -4.32 1.95
CA SER A 75 0.27 -3.04 1.46
C SER A 75 -0.06 -2.08 2.60
N VAL A 76 0.03 -0.79 2.29
CA VAL A 76 -0.41 0.29 3.18
C VAL A 76 -1.51 1.10 2.51
N ASP A 77 -2.58 1.33 3.26
CA ASP A 77 -3.63 2.29 2.97
C ASP A 77 -3.35 3.59 3.73
N VAL A 78 -3.41 4.72 3.03
CA VAL A 78 -3.35 6.07 3.59
C VAL A 78 -4.66 6.75 3.27
N HIS A 79 -5.39 7.15 4.29
CA HIS A 79 -6.73 7.72 4.18
C HIS A 79 -6.70 9.26 4.17
N GLN A 80 -7.71 9.84 3.54
CA GLN A 80 -7.93 11.29 3.52
C GLN A 80 -7.88 11.88 4.93
N GLY A 81 -7.23 13.04 5.05
CA GLY A 81 -6.95 13.70 6.33
C GLY A 81 -5.57 13.37 6.90
N PHE A 82 -4.81 12.45 6.30
CA PHE A 82 -3.41 12.22 6.64
C PHE A 82 -2.58 13.50 6.41
N GLY A 83 -2.00 14.03 7.48
CA GLY A 83 -1.21 15.27 7.46
C GLY A 83 0.27 15.10 7.15
N GLY A 84 0.72 13.89 6.79
CA GLY A 84 2.12 13.62 6.43
C GLY A 84 2.40 13.80 4.93
N VAL A 85 3.63 13.50 4.53
CA VAL A 85 4.05 13.55 3.12
C VAL A 85 3.71 12.22 2.44
N LEU A 86 3.00 12.32 1.31
CA LEU A 86 2.72 11.22 0.40
C LEU A 86 3.83 11.09 -0.66
N PRO A 87 4.16 9.87 -1.10
CA PRO A 87 5.18 9.63 -2.11
C PRO A 87 4.72 10.08 -3.51
N LEU A 88 5.65 10.13 -4.46
CA LEU A 88 5.38 10.37 -5.89
C LEU A 88 4.71 11.71 -6.21
N GLY A 89 4.66 12.65 -5.25
CA GLY A 89 3.95 13.93 -5.41
C GLY A 89 2.44 13.81 -5.25
N LEU A 90 1.91 12.65 -4.83
CA LEU A 90 0.48 12.42 -4.65
C LEU A 90 -0.11 13.29 -3.55
N SER A 91 -1.40 13.60 -3.67
CA SER A 91 -2.18 14.33 -2.67
C SER A 91 -3.62 13.87 -2.70
N HIS A 92 -4.28 13.86 -1.54
CA HIS A 92 -5.70 13.50 -1.44
C HIS A 92 -6.66 14.48 -2.17
N ALA A 93 -6.17 15.67 -2.52
CA ALA A 93 -6.94 16.67 -3.26
C ALA A 93 -6.87 16.49 -4.79
N MET A 94 -6.14 15.49 -5.29
CA MET A 94 -6.01 15.24 -6.71
C MET A 94 -7.27 14.60 -7.30
N SER A 95 -7.64 15.06 -8.49
CA SER A 95 -8.63 14.39 -9.34
C SER A 95 -7.99 13.24 -10.12
N LYS A 96 -8.80 12.46 -10.82
CA LYS A 96 -8.30 11.42 -11.73
C LYS A 96 -7.33 11.95 -12.79
N ASP A 97 -7.66 13.06 -13.43
CA ASP A 97 -6.82 13.65 -14.48
C ASP A 97 -5.47 14.11 -13.93
N ASP A 98 -5.44 14.60 -12.68
CA ASP A 98 -4.20 14.99 -12.01
C ASP A 98 -3.29 13.79 -11.75
N VAL A 99 -3.86 12.66 -11.30
CA VAL A 99 -3.10 11.42 -11.06
C VAL A 99 -2.63 10.82 -12.38
N ASP A 100 -3.46 10.82 -13.42
CA ASP A 100 -3.09 10.34 -14.75
C ASP A 100 -1.94 11.16 -15.35
N ALA A 101 -1.94 12.48 -15.16
CA ALA A 101 -0.85 13.36 -15.59
C ALA A 101 0.45 13.09 -14.82
N LEU A 102 0.36 12.66 -13.57
CA LEU A 102 1.49 12.43 -12.68
C LEU A 102 2.11 11.04 -12.83
N LEU A 103 1.27 10.00 -12.90
CA LEU A 103 1.68 8.59 -12.89
C LEU A 103 1.55 7.90 -14.25
N GLY A 104 0.98 8.58 -15.25
CA GLY A 104 0.56 7.98 -16.51
C GLY A 104 -0.83 7.37 -16.43
N SER A 105 -1.30 6.77 -17.51
CA SER A 105 -2.65 6.20 -17.58
C SER A 105 -2.84 5.04 -16.60
N SER A 106 -4.03 5.00 -15.99
CA SER A 106 -4.49 3.87 -15.19
C SER A 106 -4.45 2.57 -16.01
N ARG A 107 -4.12 1.47 -15.32
CA ARG A 107 -4.14 0.08 -15.81
C ARG A 107 -5.52 -0.55 -15.75
N ASP A 108 -6.49 0.14 -15.15
CA ASP A 108 -7.86 -0.34 -15.11
C ASP A 108 -8.50 -0.26 -16.50
N VAL A 109 -9.29 -1.28 -16.84
CA VAL A 109 -10.03 -1.36 -18.09
C VAL A 109 -11.24 -0.43 -18.04
N ASP A 110 -11.87 -0.30 -16.86
CA ASP A 110 -13.02 0.58 -16.67
C ASP A 110 -12.61 1.92 -16.06
N GLN A 111 -12.58 2.94 -16.91
CA GLN A 111 -12.22 4.29 -16.51
C GLN A 111 -13.33 4.99 -15.68
N SER A 112 -14.52 4.37 -15.57
CA SER A 112 -15.59 4.84 -14.69
C SER A 112 -15.54 4.22 -13.29
N ASP A 113 -14.66 3.24 -13.05
CA ASP A 113 -14.50 2.63 -11.73
C ASP A 113 -13.96 3.67 -10.72
N PRO A 114 -14.57 3.83 -9.54
CA PRO A 114 -14.03 4.66 -8.47
C PRO A 114 -12.65 4.21 -7.97
N VAL A 115 -12.22 2.99 -8.31
CA VAL A 115 -10.88 2.48 -8.05
C VAL A 115 -10.06 2.56 -9.33
N GLN A 116 -8.86 3.11 -9.24
CA GLN A 116 -7.93 3.19 -10.37
C GLN A 116 -6.56 2.66 -9.95
N ILE A 117 -5.91 1.92 -10.84
CA ILE A 117 -4.67 1.21 -10.53
C ILE A 117 -3.56 1.75 -11.42
N TYR A 118 -2.50 2.22 -10.81
CA TYR A 118 -1.33 2.76 -11.50
C TYR A 118 -0.10 1.92 -11.15
N TYR A 119 0.81 1.81 -12.11
CA TYR A 119 2.08 1.14 -11.90
C TYR A 119 3.21 2.16 -12.00
N SER A 120 3.90 2.36 -10.88
CA SER A 120 5.10 3.20 -10.77
C SER A 120 6.20 2.32 -10.21
N GLU A 121 7.03 1.74 -11.09
CA GLU A 121 7.98 0.69 -10.72
C GLU A 121 8.81 1.08 -9.47
N PRO A 122 8.90 0.21 -8.43
CA PRO A 122 8.44 -1.18 -8.38
C PRO A 122 7.08 -1.38 -7.67
N ILE A 123 6.25 -0.35 -7.55
CA ILE A 123 5.03 -0.38 -6.74
C ILE A 123 3.75 -0.19 -7.58
N LEU A 124 2.68 -0.82 -7.10
CA LEU A 124 1.32 -0.46 -7.46
C LEU A 124 0.83 0.67 -6.57
N VAL A 125 0.17 1.63 -7.20
CA VAL A 125 -0.60 2.69 -6.53
C VAL A 125 -2.06 2.47 -6.88
N ILE A 126 -2.85 2.08 -5.90
CA ILE A 126 -4.29 1.86 -6.05
C ILE A 126 -5.00 3.06 -5.40
N VAL A 127 -5.76 3.79 -6.20
CA VAL A 127 -6.41 5.04 -5.82
C VAL A 127 -7.90 4.79 -5.70
N PHE A 128 -8.46 5.06 -4.52
CA PHE A 128 -9.89 5.00 -4.26
C PHE A 128 -10.44 6.43 -4.25
N TYR A 129 -11.20 6.77 -5.27
CA TYR A 129 -11.83 8.08 -5.40
C TYR A 129 -13.19 8.13 -4.69
N GLY A 130 -13.43 9.25 -4.02
CA GLY A 130 -14.74 9.66 -3.51
C GLY A 130 -15.35 10.76 -4.36
N ASP A 131 -16.54 11.23 -3.96
CA ASP A 131 -17.19 12.43 -4.52
C ASP A 131 -17.21 12.47 -6.07
N GLY A 132 -17.51 11.32 -6.70
CA GLY A 132 -17.59 11.20 -8.16
C GLY A 132 -16.25 11.38 -8.90
N GLY A 133 -15.11 11.09 -8.27
CA GLY A 133 -13.80 11.15 -8.93
C GLY A 133 -13.00 12.43 -8.66
N THR A 134 -13.51 13.31 -7.81
CA THR A 134 -12.93 14.65 -7.60
C THR A 134 -11.94 14.72 -6.43
N THR A 135 -11.98 13.74 -5.52
CA THR A 135 -11.04 13.63 -4.42
C THR A 135 -10.65 12.18 -4.17
N ILE A 136 -9.47 11.97 -3.59
CA ILE A 136 -8.99 10.63 -3.23
C ILE A 136 -9.32 10.36 -1.76
N GLU A 137 -10.18 9.38 -1.51
CA GLU A 137 -10.49 8.91 -0.16
C GLU A 137 -9.35 8.08 0.42
N THR A 138 -8.73 7.22 -0.40
CA THR A 138 -7.65 6.33 0.05
C THR A 138 -6.61 6.13 -1.05
N LEU A 139 -5.34 6.18 -0.66
CA LEU A 139 -4.21 5.75 -1.47
C LEU A 139 -3.68 4.44 -0.89
N ARG A 140 -3.57 3.41 -1.72
CA ARG A 140 -2.97 2.13 -1.35
C ARG A 140 -1.68 1.92 -2.12
N PHE A 141 -0.63 1.55 -1.42
CA PHE A 141 0.67 1.21 -2.00
C PHE A 141 0.99 -0.26 -1.73
N ALA A 142 1.37 -0.99 -2.77
CA ALA A 142 1.67 -2.43 -2.69
C ALA A 142 2.79 -2.82 -3.66
N HIS A 143 3.45 -3.94 -3.41
CA HIS A 143 4.20 -4.61 -4.49
C HIS A 143 3.21 -5.36 -5.39
N PRO A 144 3.41 -5.36 -6.72
CA PRO A 144 2.65 -6.23 -7.59
C PRO A 144 2.94 -7.69 -7.24
N ASN A 145 1.88 -8.49 -7.17
CA ASN A 145 1.98 -9.94 -7.16
C ASN A 145 1.82 -10.49 -8.60
N ARG A 146 2.01 -11.80 -8.78
CA ARG A 146 1.91 -12.47 -10.09
C ARG A 146 0.57 -12.26 -10.78
N TYR A 147 -0.53 -12.25 -10.03
CA TYR A 147 -1.86 -11.98 -10.60
C TYR A 147 -1.97 -10.54 -11.09
N ASP A 148 -1.39 -9.57 -10.36
CA ASP A 148 -1.38 -8.18 -10.81
C ASP A 148 -0.57 -8.01 -12.10
N ILE A 149 0.59 -8.68 -12.18
CA ILE A 149 1.45 -8.67 -13.37
C ILE A 149 0.70 -9.24 -14.58
N GLU A 150 0.04 -10.39 -14.41
CA GLU A 150 -0.75 -11.04 -15.46
C GLU A 150 -1.95 -10.19 -15.91
N ASN A 151 -2.71 -9.64 -14.95
CA ASN A 151 -3.95 -8.91 -15.25
C ASN A 151 -3.72 -7.51 -15.80
N TYR A 152 -2.64 -6.83 -15.38
CA TYR A 152 -2.36 -5.44 -15.76
C TYR A 152 -1.22 -5.30 -16.80
N GLY A 153 -0.61 -6.41 -17.22
CA GLY A 153 0.43 -6.45 -18.25
C GLY A 153 1.68 -5.67 -17.84
N LEU A 154 2.18 -5.92 -16.63
CA LEU A 154 3.31 -5.23 -16.01
C LEU A 154 4.66 -5.89 -16.32
#